data_AF-A0A832ATH8-F1
#
_entry.id   AF-A0A832ATH8-F1
#
_cell.length_a   1.000
_cell.length_b   1.000
_cell.length_c   1.000
_cell.angle_alpha   90.00
_cell.angle_beta   90.00
_cell.angle_gamma   90.00
#
_symmetry.space_group_name_H-M   'P 1'
#
loop_
_entity.id
_entity.type
_entity.pdbx_description
1 polymer ?
#
loop_
_entity_poly.entity_id
_entity_poly.type
_entity_poly.pdbx_seq_one_letter_code
_entity_poly.pdbx_strand_id
1 'polypeptide(L)'
;MLSLTYKNSPDSNWPLQARADGRILIFSGKLDVDRIREEKLAAVLEVTVKIVLWLLLALGCVALTVSAYNGWLNKNPLFFVNANPFNLTFYVTCLTTAYLWAKTRQEGLKEERLSLLKWGQELRSGKEAELDVLEFFNKEARRAWNRSLDVANDRKKQISAYTNILNSKTAPAASATDLFLSLLEEPDVKQAFWRLGVDLRDAKQVVKNYAVLSPNTPADELDKIPFIAFCESLKLRNKAIDPLMLLCALALSLPPEHIISSIFFNIDLTAEKLEILSQWVFDLRLLVDEIRSFRKLSRYKPEKEINRGLTSVPTYYLDKYSTDLTALAKHGALPLAWGRREDLRGLFDLLSEGRKNLLIKGQEGAGKTQLVNELAYKMVAEQVPAILEDKRLVKLEISSILGNPQKAESVFVHALQEAEHAGNIILVLEEIHELARVQASSGLNFLELLID
;
A
#
# COMPACT_ATOMS: atom_id res chain seq x y z
N MET A 1 18.56 6.37 19.07
CA MET A 1 19.71 5.69 18.42
C MET A 1 19.75 4.28 19.00
N LEU A 2 19.37 3.27 18.21
CA LEU A 2 19.44 1.87 18.61
C LEU A 2 20.89 1.40 18.49
N SER A 3 21.63 1.28 19.60
CA SER A 3 22.98 0.69 19.60
C SER A 3 22.87 -0.83 19.77
N LEU A 4 22.66 -1.54 18.66
CA LEU A 4 22.54 -2.99 18.64
C LEU A 4 23.94 -3.61 18.60
N THR A 5 24.38 -4.18 19.72
CA THR A 5 25.67 -4.88 19.81
C THR A 5 25.52 -6.38 19.57
N TYR A 6 26.31 -6.88 18.62
CA TYR A 6 26.44 -8.31 18.28
C TYR A 6 27.17 -9.06 19.40
N LYS A 7 26.61 -10.20 19.84
CA LYS A 7 27.33 -11.14 20.70
C LYS A 7 26.91 -12.57 20.37
N ASN A 8 27.87 -13.39 19.95
CA ASN A 8 27.69 -14.84 19.94
C ASN A 8 27.49 -15.28 21.39
N SER A 9 26.36 -15.90 21.71
CA SER A 9 26.14 -16.47 23.04
C SER A 9 26.98 -17.76 23.16
N PRO A 10 27.88 -17.88 24.15
CA PRO A 10 28.78 -19.03 24.26
C PRO A 10 28.07 -20.34 24.65
N ASP A 11 26.86 -20.30 25.20
CA ASP A 11 26.18 -21.47 25.80
C ASP A 11 24.87 -21.89 25.10
N SER A 12 24.60 -21.40 23.90
CA SER A 12 23.33 -21.71 23.22
C SER A 12 23.54 -21.89 21.71
N ASN A 13 22.96 -22.94 21.13
CA ASN A 13 22.88 -23.21 19.67
C ASN A 13 22.07 -22.15 18.88
N TRP A 14 22.05 -20.89 19.33
CA TRP A 14 21.23 -19.79 18.83
C TRP A 14 22.11 -18.56 18.53
N PRO A 15 22.09 -17.99 17.31
CA PRO A 15 23.18 -17.09 16.92
C PRO A 15 22.97 -15.59 17.18
N LEU A 16 21.78 -15.06 17.49
CA LEU A 16 21.58 -13.60 17.40
C LEU A 16 20.80 -12.98 18.57
N GLN A 17 21.44 -12.01 19.24
CA GLN A 17 20.83 -11.13 20.23
C GLN A 17 21.12 -9.66 19.88
N ALA A 18 20.16 -8.77 20.15
CA ALA A 18 20.35 -7.34 19.95
C ALA A 18 19.79 -6.53 21.13
N ARG A 19 20.48 -5.46 21.52
CA ARG A 19 20.08 -4.63 22.67
C ARG A 19 19.50 -3.29 22.24
N ALA A 20 18.27 -2.99 22.67
CA ALA A 20 17.54 -1.77 22.34
C ALA A 20 16.89 -1.19 23.61
N ASP A 21 17.21 0.05 23.98
CA ASP A 21 16.61 0.77 25.14
C ASP A 21 16.55 -0.09 26.43
N GLY A 22 17.65 -0.75 26.78
CA GLY A 22 17.76 -1.60 27.98
C GLY A 22 17.23 -3.03 27.82
N ARG A 23 16.67 -3.39 26.66
CA ARG A 23 16.04 -4.69 26.39
C ARG A 23 16.94 -5.61 25.57
N ILE A 24 16.88 -6.92 25.79
CA ILE A 24 17.55 -7.93 24.98
C ILE A 24 16.50 -8.57 24.08
N LEU A 25 16.68 -8.42 22.77
CA LEU A 25 15.92 -9.13 21.75
C LEU A 25 16.69 -10.40 21.42
N ILE A 26 16.07 -11.56 21.63
CA ILE A 26 16.63 -12.87 21.28
C ILE A 26 15.89 -13.34 20.03
N PHE A 27 16.64 -13.63 18.97
CA PHE A 27 16.06 -13.98 17.67
C PHE A 27 16.14 -15.49 17.47
N SER A 28 14.99 -16.16 17.61
CA SER A 28 14.83 -17.61 17.55
C SER A 28 14.27 -18.10 16.21
N GLY A 29 14.77 -17.57 15.09
CA GLY A 29 14.40 -18.06 13.76
C GLY A 29 15.38 -19.12 13.27
N LYS A 30 15.12 -20.41 13.49
CA LYS A 30 15.84 -21.46 12.75
C LYS A 30 15.34 -21.50 11.31
N LEU A 31 16.28 -21.59 10.36
CA LEU A 31 16.05 -22.04 8.99
C LEU A 31 15.68 -23.53 9.00
N ASP A 32 14.49 -23.85 9.53
CA ASP A 32 14.04 -25.24 9.54
C ASP A 32 13.34 -25.57 8.24
N VAL A 33 13.89 -26.53 7.51
CA VAL A 33 13.30 -27.08 6.28
C VAL A 33 11.86 -27.53 6.55
N ASP A 34 11.57 -27.96 7.77
CA ASP A 34 10.25 -28.40 8.20
C ASP A 34 9.24 -27.25 8.27
N ARG A 35 9.64 -26.05 8.73
CA ARG A 35 8.77 -24.86 8.68
C ARG A 35 8.43 -24.45 7.24
N ILE A 36 9.40 -24.52 6.34
CA ILE A 36 9.18 -24.22 4.92
C ILE A 36 8.28 -25.29 4.27
N ARG A 37 8.38 -26.55 4.71
CA ARG A 37 7.44 -27.61 4.30
C ARG A 37 6.04 -27.30 4.78
N GLU A 38 5.86 -26.87 6.02
CA GLU A 38 4.56 -26.45 6.55
C GLU A 38 3.97 -25.29 5.74
N GLU A 39 4.77 -24.27 5.41
CA GLU A 39 4.32 -23.15 4.57
C GLU A 39 3.97 -23.59 3.14
N LYS A 40 4.77 -24.47 2.53
CA LYS A 40 4.48 -25.03 1.19
C LYS A 40 3.20 -25.88 1.23
N LEU A 41 3.00 -26.68 2.29
CA LEU A 41 1.78 -27.45 2.49
C LEU A 41 0.57 -26.54 2.68
N ALA A 42 0.68 -25.47 3.47
CA ALA A 42 -0.38 -24.48 3.63
C ALA A 42 -0.74 -23.81 2.30
N ALA A 43 0.24 -23.43 1.48
CA ALA A 43 0.00 -22.86 0.16
C ALA A 43 -0.70 -23.86 -0.80
N VAL A 44 -0.29 -25.14 -0.78
CA VAL A 44 -0.97 -26.20 -1.55
C VAL A 44 -2.39 -26.41 -1.05
N LEU A 45 -2.62 -26.40 0.27
CA LEU A 45 -3.95 -26.46 0.85
C LEU A 45 -4.82 -25.28 0.40
N GLU A 46 -4.28 -24.06 0.36
CA GLU A 46 -5.02 -22.89 -0.12
C GLU A 46 -5.43 -23.04 -1.60
N VAL A 47 -4.52 -23.52 -2.46
CA VAL A 47 -4.79 -23.75 -3.88
C VAL A 47 -5.83 -24.86 -4.07
N THR A 48 -5.70 -25.97 -3.34
CA THR A 48 -6.66 -27.08 -3.41
C THR A 48 -8.04 -26.66 -2.92
N VAL A 49 -8.14 -25.88 -1.84
CA VAL A 49 -9.41 -25.29 -1.38
C VAL A 49 -10.04 -24.41 -2.46
N LYS A 50 -9.26 -23.56 -3.15
CA LYS A 50 -9.78 -22.75 -4.28
C LYS A 50 -10.28 -23.62 -5.43
N ILE A 51 -9.58 -24.68 -5.79
CA ILE A 51 -10.01 -25.62 -6.84
C ILE A 51 -11.33 -26.30 -6.43
N VAL A 52 -11.44 -26.76 -5.19
CA VAL A 52 -12.67 -27.36 -4.65
C VAL A 52 -13.84 -26.37 -4.69
N LEU A 53 -13.60 -25.09 -4.35
CA LEU A 53 -14.62 -24.04 -4.45
C LEU A 53 -15.11 -23.85 -5.90
N TRP A 54 -14.20 -23.84 -6.88
CA TRP A 54 -14.56 -23.77 -8.29
C TRP A 54 -15.37 -25.00 -8.75
N LEU A 55 -15.02 -26.19 -8.29
CA LEU A 55 -15.76 -27.43 -8.58
C LEU A 55 -17.17 -27.41 -7.99
N LEU A 56 -17.32 -26.94 -6.74
CA LEU A 56 -18.63 -26.79 -6.09
C LEU A 56 -19.51 -25.77 -6.83
N LEU A 57 -18.93 -24.64 -7.26
CA LEU A 57 -19.63 -23.65 -8.06
C LEU A 57 -20.08 -24.24 -9.41
N ALA A 58 -19.21 -24.98 -10.09
CA ALA A 58 -19.53 -25.63 -11.35
C ALA A 58 -20.67 -26.66 -11.19
N LEU A 59 -20.64 -27.45 -10.12
CA LEU A 59 -21.71 -28.40 -9.79
C LEU A 59 -23.05 -27.69 -9.53
N GLY A 60 -23.03 -26.56 -8.83
CA GLY A 60 -24.19 -25.71 -8.65
C GLY A 60 -24.76 -25.21 -9.98
N CYS A 61 -23.91 -24.69 -10.87
CA CYS A 61 -24.31 -24.22 -12.19
C CYS A 61 -24.94 -25.35 -13.04
N VAL A 62 -24.36 -26.56 -13.02
CA VAL A 62 -24.92 -27.73 -13.72
C VAL A 62 -26.29 -28.11 -13.14
N ALA A 63 -26.46 -28.07 -11.82
CA ALA A 63 -27.77 -28.33 -11.23
C ALA A 63 -28.82 -27.28 -11.66
N LEU A 64 -28.43 -26.00 -11.74
CA LEU A 64 -29.31 -24.93 -12.22
C LEU A 64 -29.68 -25.10 -13.69
N THR A 65 -28.75 -25.51 -14.57
CA THR A 65 -29.07 -25.75 -15.99
C THR A 65 -30.02 -26.93 -16.17
N VAL A 66 -29.84 -28.01 -15.42
CA VAL A 66 -30.78 -29.15 -15.42
C VAL A 66 -32.16 -28.72 -14.92
N SER A 67 -32.22 -27.90 -13.86
CA SER A 67 -33.48 -27.35 -13.36
C SER A 67 -34.17 -26.43 -14.38
N ALA A 68 -33.41 -25.57 -15.06
CA ALA A 68 -33.92 -24.69 -16.11
C ALA A 68 -34.48 -25.48 -17.31
N TYR A 69 -33.79 -26.54 -17.71
CA TYR A 69 -34.24 -27.44 -18.78
C TYR A 69 -35.56 -28.14 -18.42
N ASN A 70 -35.66 -28.67 -17.20
CA ASN A 70 -36.90 -29.27 -16.69
C ASN A 70 -38.04 -28.25 -16.55
N GLY A 71 -37.71 -27.01 -16.17
CA GLY A 71 -38.66 -25.89 -16.11
C GLY A 71 -39.23 -25.53 -17.47
N TRP A 72 -38.37 -25.47 -18.49
CA TRP A 72 -38.74 -25.20 -19.87
C TRP A 72 -39.66 -26.28 -20.43
N LEU A 73 -39.33 -27.56 -20.24
CA LEU A 73 -40.18 -28.69 -20.65
C LEU A 73 -41.59 -28.62 -20.04
N ASN A 74 -41.68 -28.22 -18.77
CA ASN A 74 -42.95 -28.15 -18.03
C ASN A 74 -43.70 -26.82 -18.19
N LYS A 75 -43.24 -25.91 -19.06
CA LYS A 75 -43.79 -24.53 -19.23
C LYS A 75 -43.93 -23.76 -17.91
N ASN A 76 -43.05 -24.04 -16.93
CA ASN A 76 -43.07 -23.40 -15.62
C ASN A 76 -42.03 -22.28 -15.58
N PRO A 77 -42.43 -20.99 -15.69
CA PRO A 77 -41.49 -19.87 -15.68
C PRO A 77 -40.80 -19.69 -14.31
N LEU A 78 -41.39 -20.22 -13.23
CA LEU A 78 -40.87 -20.17 -11.85
C LEU A 78 -40.08 -21.42 -11.46
N PHE A 79 -39.41 -22.05 -12.42
CA PHE A 79 -38.65 -23.29 -12.19
C PHE A 79 -37.60 -23.15 -11.07
N PHE A 80 -37.07 -21.95 -10.85
CA PHE A 80 -36.05 -21.66 -9.84
C PHE A 80 -36.58 -21.59 -8.40
N VAL A 81 -37.88 -21.33 -8.21
CA VAL A 81 -38.52 -21.24 -6.88
C VAL A 81 -39.03 -22.61 -6.42
N ASN A 82 -39.34 -23.49 -7.37
CA ASN A 82 -39.93 -24.79 -7.07
C ASN A 82 -38.97 -25.68 -6.27
N ALA A 83 -39.54 -26.42 -5.31
CA ALA A 83 -38.81 -27.41 -4.51
C ALA A 83 -38.39 -28.60 -5.40
N ASN A 84 -37.20 -28.51 -5.97
CA ASN A 84 -36.58 -29.53 -6.80
C ASN A 84 -35.20 -29.89 -6.19
N PRO A 85 -34.82 -31.17 -6.12
CA PRO A 85 -33.47 -31.59 -5.73
C PRO A 85 -32.35 -30.76 -6.39
N PHE A 86 -32.49 -30.43 -7.68
CA PHE A 86 -31.50 -29.65 -8.42
C PHE A 86 -31.40 -28.18 -7.93
N ASN A 87 -32.52 -27.54 -7.62
CA ASN A 87 -32.52 -26.19 -7.04
C ASN A 87 -31.92 -26.20 -5.64
N LEU A 88 -32.24 -27.21 -4.82
CA LEU A 88 -31.66 -27.36 -3.48
C LEU A 88 -30.14 -27.51 -3.57
N THR A 89 -29.64 -28.35 -4.48
CA THR A 89 -28.19 -28.47 -4.70
C THR A 89 -27.53 -27.18 -5.16
N PHE A 90 -28.19 -26.38 -6.01
CA PHE A 90 -27.71 -25.07 -6.42
C PHE A 90 -27.64 -24.07 -5.24
N TYR A 91 -28.71 -23.97 -4.44
CA TYR A 91 -28.74 -23.05 -3.31
C TYR A 91 -27.74 -23.43 -2.22
N VAL A 92 -27.62 -24.72 -1.90
CA VAL A 92 -26.65 -25.21 -0.92
C VAL A 92 -25.22 -24.95 -1.40
N THR A 93 -24.90 -25.30 -2.65
CA THR A 93 -23.55 -25.05 -3.20
C THR A 93 -23.22 -23.55 -3.25
N CYS A 94 -24.17 -22.70 -3.64
CA CYS A 94 -24.01 -21.25 -3.63
C CYS A 94 -23.79 -20.68 -2.22
N LEU A 95 -24.56 -21.12 -1.22
CA LEU A 95 -24.37 -20.71 0.18
C LEU A 95 -23.03 -21.20 0.74
N THR A 96 -22.64 -22.44 0.48
CA THR A 96 -21.37 -22.99 0.97
C THR A 96 -20.17 -22.29 0.35
N THR A 97 -20.23 -21.98 -0.95
CA THR A 97 -19.15 -21.26 -1.64
C THR A 97 -19.05 -19.82 -1.15
N ALA A 98 -20.17 -19.12 -0.96
CA ALA A 98 -20.21 -17.78 -0.39
C ALA A 98 -19.66 -17.73 1.04
N TYR A 99 -20.04 -18.68 1.90
CA TYR A 99 -19.55 -18.78 3.27
C TYR A 99 -18.05 -19.04 3.33
N LEU A 100 -17.55 -20.04 2.59
CA LEU A 100 -16.13 -20.38 2.58
C LEU A 100 -15.27 -19.26 1.98
N TRP A 101 -15.76 -18.57 0.95
CA TRP A 101 -15.10 -17.40 0.39
C TRP A 101 -15.06 -16.23 1.39
N ALA A 102 -16.14 -15.98 2.12
CA ALA A 102 -16.16 -14.96 3.17
C ALA A 102 -15.20 -15.29 4.32
N LYS A 103 -15.15 -16.55 4.75
CA LYS A 103 -14.26 -17.03 5.82
C LYS A 103 -12.79 -16.92 5.43
N THR A 104 -12.40 -17.44 4.27
CA THR A 104 -11.02 -17.34 3.75
C THR A 104 -10.58 -15.89 3.58
N ARG A 105 -11.49 -15.00 3.14
CA ARG A 105 -11.21 -13.56 3.04
C ARG A 105 -11.03 -12.88 4.40
N GLN A 106 -11.81 -13.27 5.41
CA GLN A 106 -11.65 -12.76 6.77
C GLN A 106 -10.35 -13.23 7.42
N GLU A 107 -9.95 -14.48 7.18
CA GLU A 107 -8.69 -15.04 7.69
C GLU A 107 -7.48 -14.32 7.08
N GLY A 108 -7.46 -14.09 5.76
CA GLY A 108 -6.39 -13.31 5.13
C GLY A 108 -6.29 -11.87 5.63
N LEU A 109 -7.43 -11.20 5.85
CA LEU A 109 -7.46 -9.85 6.47
C LEU A 109 -7.01 -9.86 7.94
N LYS A 110 -7.22 -10.97 8.66
CA LYS A 110 -6.75 -11.14 10.04
C LYS A 110 -5.25 -11.38 10.08
N GLU A 111 -4.69 -12.17 9.17
CA GLU A 111 -3.23 -12.40 9.07
C GLU A 111 -2.49 -11.10 8.74
N GLU A 112 -2.98 -10.31 7.76
CA GLU A 112 -2.43 -8.98 7.47
C GLU A 112 -2.55 -8.02 8.66
N ARG A 113 -3.64 -8.06 9.43
CA ARG A 113 -3.79 -7.22 10.63
C ARG A 113 -2.96 -7.70 11.82
N LEU A 114 -2.79 -9.01 12.01
CA LEU A 114 -2.02 -9.61 13.10
C LEU A 114 -0.52 -9.34 12.92
N SER A 115 0.01 -9.43 11.69
CA SER A 115 1.40 -9.04 11.39
C SER A 115 1.65 -7.55 11.67
N LEU A 116 0.67 -6.68 11.38
CA LEU A 116 0.73 -5.25 11.67
C LEU A 116 0.53 -4.90 13.15
N LEU A 117 -0.25 -5.68 13.92
CA LEU A 117 -0.58 -5.44 15.33
C LEU A 117 0.51 -5.95 16.30
N LYS A 118 1.19 -7.07 15.99
CA LYS A 118 2.32 -7.56 16.80
C LYS A 118 3.40 -6.50 16.99
N TRP A 119 3.63 -5.67 15.97
CA TRP A 119 4.56 -4.54 15.98
C TRP A 119 4.34 -3.56 17.16
N GLY A 120 3.09 -3.34 17.57
CA GLY A 120 2.75 -2.32 18.58
C GLY A 120 2.68 -2.82 20.01
N GLN A 121 2.27 -4.07 20.24
CA GLN A 121 1.96 -4.57 21.59
C GLN A 121 3.15 -5.27 22.26
N GLU A 122 3.90 -6.11 21.55
CA GLU A 122 5.02 -6.87 22.14
C GLU A 122 6.18 -5.94 22.49
N LEU A 123 6.51 -4.98 21.63
CA LEU A 123 7.50 -3.92 21.90
C LEU A 123 7.09 -2.97 23.05
N ARG A 124 5.81 -2.91 23.44
CA ARG A 124 5.37 -2.09 24.58
C ARG A 124 5.39 -2.86 25.91
N SER A 125 5.45 -4.18 25.88
CA SER A 125 5.20 -5.04 27.05
C SER A 125 6.34 -5.14 28.07
N GLY A 126 7.51 -4.55 27.81
CA GLY A 126 8.61 -4.43 28.79
C GLY A 126 9.28 -5.74 29.21
N LYS A 127 8.86 -6.90 28.68
CA LYS A 127 9.50 -8.21 28.91
C LYS A 127 10.53 -8.50 27.81
N GLU A 128 11.56 -9.27 28.15
CA GLU A 128 12.40 -9.95 27.15
C GLU A 128 11.46 -10.80 26.27
N ALA A 129 11.38 -10.45 25.00
CA ALA A 129 10.52 -11.12 24.04
C ALA A 129 11.42 -11.81 23.02
N GLU A 130 11.26 -13.12 22.89
CA GLU A 130 11.76 -13.84 21.73
C GLU A 130 10.96 -13.39 20.51
N LEU A 131 11.64 -12.83 19.52
CA LEU A 131 11.00 -12.27 18.34
C LEU A 131 11.47 -13.04 17.11
N ASP A 132 10.54 -13.62 16.39
CA ASP A 132 10.85 -14.35 15.16
C ASP A 132 10.82 -13.40 13.96
N VAL A 133 12.00 -13.06 13.43
CA VAL A 133 12.17 -12.11 12.32
C VAL A 133 11.45 -12.57 11.05
N LEU A 134 11.30 -13.88 10.84
CA LEU A 134 10.66 -14.43 9.64
C LEU A 134 9.16 -14.13 9.59
N GLU A 135 8.53 -13.84 10.73
CA GLU A 135 7.13 -13.39 10.75
C GLU A 135 6.95 -12.00 10.13
N PHE A 136 8.00 -11.18 10.12
CA PHE A 136 7.97 -9.82 9.58
C PHE A 136 8.20 -9.76 8.07
N PHE A 137 8.48 -10.90 7.43
CA PHE A 137 8.65 -10.95 5.99
C PHE A 137 7.29 -10.69 5.32
N ASN A 138 7.27 -9.75 4.38
CA ASN A 138 6.11 -9.65 3.51
C ASN A 138 6.02 -10.89 2.58
N LYS A 139 4.92 -10.99 1.84
CA LYS A 139 4.66 -12.17 0.98
C LYS A 139 5.74 -12.34 -0.10
N GLU A 140 6.24 -11.24 -0.65
CA GLU A 140 7.25 -11.21 -1.71
C GLU A 140 8.63 -11.62 -1.19
N ALA A 141 9.05 -11.11 -0.04
CA ALA A 141 10.30 -11.44 0.64
C ALA A 141 10.31 -12.90 1.07
N ARG A 142 9.20 -13.40 1.65
CA ARG A 142 9.06 -14.82 2.00
C ARG A 142 9.15 -15.70 0.75
N ARG A 143 8.56 -15.27 -0.36
CA ARG A 143 8.66 -15.98 -1.64
C ARG A 143 10.08 -16.00 -2.18
N ALA A 144 10.78 -14.86 -2.19
CA ALA A 144 12.17 -14.76 -2.63
C ALA A 144 13.10 -15.61 -1.75
N TRP A 145 12.88 -15.56 -0.45
CA TRP A 145 13.59 -16.37 0.54
C TRP A 145 13.40 -17.87 0.29
N ASN A 146 12.16 -18.34 0.14
CA ASN A 146 11.87 -19.74 -0.12
C ASN A 146 12.41 -20.22 -1.47
N ARG A 147 12.41 -19.36 -2.50
CA ARG A 147 13.05 -19.66 -3.80
C ARG A 147 14.56 -19.82 -3.70
N SER A 148 15.24 -19.09 -2.80
CA SER A 148 16.69 -19.20 -2.64
C SER A 148 17.12 -20.61 -2.26
N LEU A 149 16.31 -21.31 -1.48
CA LEU A 149 16.53 -22.71 -1.13
C LEU A 149 16.32 -23.65 -2.33
N ASP A 150 15.30 -23.36 -3.15
CA ASP A 150 15.07 -24.12 -4.38
C ASP A 150 16.24 -23.92 -5.38
N VAL A 151 16.76 -22.69 -5.50
CA VAL A 151 17.96 -22.37 -6.29
C VAL A 151 19.20 -23.11 -5.75
N ALA A 152 19.39 -23.12 -4.42
CA ALA A 152 20.49 -23.85 -3.79
C ALA A 152 20.39 -25.37 -4.06
N ASN A 153 19.18 -25.94 -4.03
CA ASN A 153 18.93 -27.34 -4.36
C ASN A 153 19.23 -27.64 -5.83
N ASP A 154 18.87 -26.76 -6.76
CA ASP A 154 19.15 -26.94 -8.18
C ASP A 154 20.65 -26.79 -8.50
N ARG A 155 21.34 -25.85 -7.84
CA ARG A 155 22.79 -25.75 -7.87
C ARG A 155 23.42 -27.06 -7.40
N LYS A 156 22.96 -27.62 -6.27
CA LYS A 156 23.47 -28.91 -5.77
C LYS A 156 23.35 -30.02 -6.81
N LYS A 157 22.20 -30.14 -7.49
CA LYS A 157 22.00 -31.12 -8.57
C LYS A 157 23.02 -30.92 -9.69
N GLN A 158 23.23 -29.68 -10.12
CA GLN A 158 24.21 -29.35 -11.16
C GLN A 158 25.63 -29.75 -10.74
N ILE A 159 26.07 -29.39 -9.53
CA ILE A 159 27.40 -29.72 -9.05
C ILE A 159 27.58 -31.24 -8.90
N SER A 160 26.56 -31.96 -8.41
CA SER A 160 26.59 -33.43 -8.33
C SER A 160 26.66 -34.12 -9.70
N ALA A 161 26.14 -33.49 -10.76
CA ALA A 161 26.25 -34.02 -12.12
C ALA A 161 27.67 -33.85 -12.70
N TYR A 162 28.41 -32.83 -12.26
CA TYR A 162 29.80 -32.58 -12.70
C TYR A 162 30.86 -33.23 -11.81
N THR A 163 30.53 -33.50 -10.54
CA THR A 163 31.46 -34.07 -9.57
C THR A 163 30.91 -35.38 -9.01
N ASN A 164 31.53 -36.51 -9.37
CA ASN A 164 31.25 -37.82 -8.78
C ASN A 164 31.59 -37.92 -7.26
N ILE A 165 31.97 -36.80 -6.62
CA ILE A 165 32.70 -36.75 -5.34
C ILE A 165 31.86 -36.15 -4.20
N LEU A 166 30.78 -35.41 -4.47
CA LEU A 166 29.96 -34.80 -3.42
C LEU A 166 28.90 -35.76 -2.85
N ASN A 167 29.37 -36.89 -2.30
CA ASN A 167 28.64 -37.68 -1.33
C ASN A 167 28.84 -37.09 0.07
N SER A 168 28.31 -35.90 0.34
CA SER A 168 28.15 -35.42 1.71
C SER A 168 26.67 -35.31 2.06
N LYS A 169 26.29 -36.06 3.11
CA LYS A 169 24.94 -36.07 3.71
C LYS A 169 24.53 -34.73 4.32
N THR A 170 25.42 -33.73 4.34
CA THR A 170 25.14 -32.36 4.75
C THR A 170 24.66 -31.59 3.54
N ALA A 171 23.37 -31.29 3.45
CA ALA A 171 22.87 -30.38 2.42
C ALA A 171 23.65 -29.05 2.51
N PRO A 172 24.15 -28.47 1.39
CA PRO A 172 24.64 -27.11 1.43
C PRO A 172 23.46 -26.20 1.78
N ALA A 173 23.57 -25.47 2.89
CA ALA A 173 22.62 -24.43 3.24
C ALA A 173 22.57 -23.40 2.09
N ALA A 174 21.46 -22.68 1.96
CA ALA A 174 21.38 -21.57 1.01
C ALA A 174 22.54 -20.59 1.26
N SER A 175 23.15 -20.11 0.18
CA SER A 175 24.21 -19.09 0.22
C SER A 175 23.62 -17.72 -0.10
N ALA A 176 24.30 -16.65 0.32
CA ALA A 176 23.97 -15.28 -0.05
C ALA A 176 23.81 -15.07 -1.57
N THR A 177 24.57 -15.83 -2.37
CA THR A 177 24.46 -15.87 -3.84
C THR A 177 23.11 -16.41 -4.34
N ASP A 178 22.55 -17.43 -3.69
CA ASP A 178 21.26 -18.01 -4.07
C ASP A 178 20.11 -17.06 -3.70
N LEU A 179 20.25 -16.39 -2.55
CA LEU A 179 19.31 -15.35 -2.13
C LEU A 179 19.33 -14.17 -3.11
N PHE A 180 20.51 -13.69 -3.49
CA PHE A 180 20.65 -12.60 -4.46
C PHE A 180 20.00 -12.96 -5.80
N LEU A 181 20.28 -14.15 -6.34
CA LEU A 181 19.64 -14.63 -7.58
C LEU A 181 18.11 -14.68 -7.48
N SER A 182 17.59 -15.05 -6.31
CA SER A 182 16.15 -15.11 -6.07
C SER A 182 15.51 -13.74 -5.93
N LEU A 183 16.21 -12.79 -5.30
CA LEU A 183 15.78 -11.39 -5.18
C LEU A 183 15.73 -10.71 -6.54
N LEU A 184 16.68 -10.98 -7.43
CA LEU A 184 16.68 -10.46 -8.81
C LEU A 184 15.44 -10.87 -9.62
N GLU A 185 14.69 -11.90 -9.20
CA GLU A 185 13.45 -12.30 -9.84
C GLU A 185 12.22 -11.51 -9.38
N GLU A 186 12.28 -10.85 -8.22
CA GLU A 186 11.16 -10.10 -7.67
C GLU A 186 10.90 -8.81 -8.48
N PRO A 187 9.62 -8.46 -8.70
CA PRO A 187 9.26 -7.32 -9.55
C PRO A 187 9.76 -6.00 -8.98
N ASP A 188 9.75 -5.82 -7.66
CA ASP A 188 10.21 -4.58 -7.02
C ASP A 188 11.71 -4.36 -7.22
N VAL A 189 12.48 -5.45 -7.14
CA VAL A 189 13.93 -5.42 -7.37
C VAL A 189 14.20 -5.11 -8.83
N LYS A 190 13.51 -5.78 -9.77
CA LYS A 190 13.62 -5.49 -11.21
C LYS A 190 13.32 -4.02 -11.53
N GLN A 191 12.27 -3.45 -10.93
CA GLN A 191 11.91 -2.05 -11.11
C GLN A 191 12.97 -1.10 -10.53
N ALA A 192 13.52 -1.41 -9.34
CA ALA A 192 14.57 -0.60 -8.73
C ALA A 192 15.84 -0.58 -9.60
N PHE A 193 16.30 -1.73 -10.08
CA PHE A 193 17.47 -1.81 -10.96
C PHE A 193 17.22 -1.16 -12.33
N TRP A 194 16.02 -1.31 -12.90
CA TRP A 194 15.65 -0.61 -14.14
C TRP A 194 15.70 0.91 -13.96
N ARG A 195 15.26 1.42 -12.82
CA ARG A 195 15.29 2.86 -12.50
C ARG A 195 16.71 3.40 -12.36
N LEU A 196 17.62 2.57 -11.88
CA LEU A 196 19.07 2.85 -11.80
C LEU A 196 19.77 2.74 -13.16
N GLY A 197 19.09 2.27 -14.22
CA GLY A 197 19.67 2.09 -15.55
C GLY A 197 20.60 0.88 -15.66
N VAL A 198 20.41 -0.13 -14.80
CA VAL A 198 21.31 -1.29 -14.71
C VAL A 198 20.70 -2.50 -15.42
N ASP A 199 21.45 -3.13 -16.33
CA ASP A 199 21.03 -4.39 -16.95
C ASP A 199 21.34 -5.58 -16.02
N LEU A 200 20.28 -6.27 -15.58
CA LEU A 200 20.37 -7.41 -14.66
C LEU A 200 20.86 -8.70 -15.32
N ARG A 201 20.88 -8.78 -16.66
CA ARG A 201 21.21 -10.02 -17.39
C ARG A 201 22.65 -10.44 -17.15
N ASP A 202 23.58 -9.50 -17.26
CA ASP A 202 25.01 -9.77 -17.10
C ASP A 202 25.35 -10.13 -15.66
N ALA A 203 24.79 -9.40 -14.69
CA ALA A 203 24.96 -9.67 -13.26
C ALA A 203 24.46 -11.08 -12.88
N LYS A 204 23.30 -11.49 -13.40
CA LYS A 204 22.72 -12.82 -13.14
C LYS A 204 23.62 -13.94 -13.66
N GLN A 205 24.18 -13.78 -14.86
CA GLN A 205 25.04 -14.80 -15.46
C GLN A 205 26.38 -14.93 -14.70
N VAL A 206 26.97 -13.81 -14.30
CA VAL A 206 28.21 -13.77 -13.51
C VAL A 206 28.03 -14.47 -12.17
N VAL A 207 26.97 -14.16 -11.43
CA VAL A 207 26.70 -14.80 -10.12
C VAL A 207 26.41 -16.29 -10.29
N LYS A 208 25.65 -16.68 -11.32
CA LYS A 208 25.32 -18.09 -11.57
C LYS A 208 26.58 -18.92 -11.85
N ASN A 209 27.51 -18.40 -12.65
CA ASN A 209 28.77 -19.06 -12.95
C ASN A 209 29.65 -19.18 -11.69
N TYR A 210 29.76 -18.09 -10.91
CA TYR A 210 30.53 -18.09 -9.68
C TYR A 210 29.98 -19.06 -8.62
N ALA A 211 28.64 -19.10 -8.45
CA ALA A 211 28.00 -19.97 -7.48
C ALA A 211 28.29 -21.46 -7.75
N VAL A 212 28.45 -21.86 -9.02
CA VAL A 212 28.83 -23.23 -9.38
C VAL A 212 30.31 -23.50 -9.13
N LEU A 213 31.18 -22.50 -9.34
CA LEU A 213 32.63 -22.61 -9.19
C LEU A 213 33.10 -22.57 -7.73
N SER A 214 32.38 -21.87 -6.85
CA SER A 214 32.71 -21.69 -5.43
C SER A 214 31.60 -22.27 -4.52
N PRO A 215 31.49 -23.61 -4.39
CA PRO A 215 30.41 -24.26 -3.63
C PRO A 215 30.46 -24.10 -2.11
N ASN A 216 31.60 -23.66 -1.56
CA ASN A 216 31.85 -23.60 -0.11
C ASN A 216 31.83 -22.17 0.45
N THR A 217 30.89 -21.32 0.00
CA THR A 217 30.61 -20.08 0.73
C THR A 217 30.00 -20.42 2.11
N PRO A 218 30.47 -19.80 3.20
CA PRO A 218 30.03 -20.16 4.55
C PRO A 218 28.53 -19.88 4.72
N ALA A 219 27.79 -20.89 5.21
CA ALA A 219 26.37 -20.81 5.51
C ALA A 219 26.05 -19.70 6.54
N ASP A 220 27.00 -19.42 7.43
CA ASP A 220 26.91 -18.44 8.53
C ASP A 220 26.66 -17.00 8.07
N GLU A 221 26.86 -16.68 6.79
CA GLU A 221 26.56 -15.36 6.22
C GLU A 221 25.06 -15.11 6.08
N LEU A 222 24.26 -16.15 5.82
CA LEU A 222 22.83 -16.00 5.51
C LEU A 222 21.97 -15.77 6.75
N ASP A 223 22.37 -16.31 7.90
CA ASP A 223 21.66 -16.18 9.18
C ASP A 223 21.57 -14.72 9.66
N LYS A 224 22.55 -13.88 9.29
CA LYS A 224 22.61 -12.47 9.68
C LYS A 224 21.70 -11.57 8.84
N ILE A 225 21.38 -11.99 7.61
CA ILE A 225 20.68 -11.15 6.63
C ILE A 225 19.26 -10.75 7.09
N PRO A 226 18.38 -11.68 7.55
CA PRO A 226 17.06 -11.31 8.02
C PRO A 226 17.11 -10.28 9.13
N PHE A 227 18.06 -10.42 10.05
CA PHE A 227 18.23 -9.53 11.19
C PHE A 227 18.66 -8.12 10.75
N ILE A 228 19.63 -8.01 9.84
CA ILE A 228 20.03 -6.71 9.30
C ILE A 228 18.87 -6.08 8.51
N ALA A 229 18.17 -6.85 7.69
CA ALA A 229 17.01 -6.38 6.93
C ALA A 229 15.88 -5.88 7.85
N PHE A 230 15.68 -6.54 8.99
CA PHE A 230 14.76 -6.08 10.03
C PHE A 230 15.18 -4.73 10.60
N CYS A 231 16.47 -4.56 10.94
CA CYS A 231 16.99 -3.30 11.45
C CYS A 231 16.81 -2.15 10.45
N GLU A 232 17.10 -2.39 9.17
CA GLU A 232 16.91 -1.40 8.11
C GLU A 232 15.41 -1.07 7.91
N SER A 233 14.54 -2.08 7.97
CA SER A 233 13.09 -1.85 7.87
C SER A 233 12.57 -0.95 9.01
N LEU A 234 13.11 -1.09 10.23
CA LEU A 234 12.76 -0.25 11.38
C LEU A 234 13.23 1.19 11.22
N LYS A 235 14.45 1.42 10.70
CA LYS A 235 14.94 2.78 10.41
C LYS A 235 14.00 3.52 9.47
N LEU A 236 13.53 2.83 8.44
CA LEU A 236 12.62 3.36 7.43
C LEU A 236 11.14 3.38 7.86
N ARG A 237 10.84 3.00 9.11
CA ARG A 237 9.46 2.86 9.65
C ARG A 237 8.56 1.96 8.80
N ASN A 238 9.17 1.05 8.04
CA ASN A 238 8.45 0.05 7.27
C ASN A 238 7.93 -1.01 8.25
N LYS A 239 6.71 -1.48 8.03
CA LYS A 239 6.03 -2.43 8.93
C LYS A 239 6.36 -3.89 8.59
N ALA A 240 7.05 -4.12 7.48
CA ALA A 240 7.45 -5.44 7.02
C ALA A 240 8.83 -5.39 6.35
N ILE A 241 9.47 -6.56 6.27
CA ILE A 241 10.71 -6.77 5.53
C ILE A 241 10.33 -7.06 4.08
N ASP A 242 10.69 -6.14 3.20
CA ASP A 242 10.49 -6.24 1.75
C ASP A 242 11.73 -6.85 1.05
N PRO A 243 11.62 -7.35 -0.19
CA PRO A 243 12.78 -7.87 -0.95
C PRO A 243 13.95 -6.89 -1.06
N LEU A 244 13.67 -5.58 -1.17
CA LEU A 244 14.69 -4.54 -1.20
C LEU A 244 15.45 -4.39 0.13
N MET A 245 14.80 -4.70 1.26
CA MET A 245 15.47 -4.71 2.57
C MET A 245 16.44 -5.88 2.69
N LEU A 246 16.07 -7.04 2.16
CA LEU A 246 16.98 -8.20 2.06
C LEU A 246 18.17 -7.89 1.14
N LEU A 247 17.94 -7.14 0.06
CA LEU A 247 18.99 -6.68 -0.84
C LEU A 247 19.93 -5.67 -0.16
N CYS A 248 19.39 -4.71 0.60
CA CYS A 248 20.16 -3.78 1.39
C CYS A 248 21.01 -4.51 2.44
N ALA A 249 20.42 -5.50 3.12
CA ALA A 249 21.13 -6.34 4.08
C ALA A 249 22.29 -7.13 3.44
N LEU A 250 22.12 -7.64 2.21
CA LEU A 250 23.21 -8.25 1.46
C LEU A 250 24.35 -7.25 1.20
N ALA A 251 24.03 -6.01 0.81
CA ALA A 251 25.04 -4.98 0.57
C ALA A 251 25.81 -4.56 1.82
N LEU A 252 25.18 -4.64 3.00
CA LEU A 252 25.78 -4.27 4.29
C LEU A 252 26.54 -5.42 4.97
N SER A 253 26.07 -6.65 4.81
CA SER A 253 26.58 -7.81 5.57
C SER A 253 27.77 -8.50 4.92
N LEU A 254 27.93 -8.37 3.60
CA LEU A 254 28.89 -9.16 2.85
C LEU A 254 30.29 -8.55 2.89
N PRO A 255 31.35 -9.36 3.01
CA PRO A 255 32.72 -8.86 2.96
C PRO A 255 33.03 -8.27 1.57
N PRO A 256 34.02 -7.37 1.47
CA PRO A 256 34.38 -6.73 0.20
C PRO A 256 34.90 -7.74 -0.84
N GLU A 257 35.41 -8.89 -0.41
CA GLU A 257 35.89 -9.98 -1.27
C GLU A 257 34.75 -10.78 -1.94
N HIS A 258 33.52 -10.62 -1.45
CA HIS A 258 32.37 -11.37 -1.97
C HIS A 258 31.96 -10.86 -3.36
N ILE A 259 31.55 -11.77 -4.26
CA ILE A 259 31.20 -11.40 -5.65
C ILE A 259 30.02 -10.42 -5.75
N ILE A 260 29.06 -10.52 -4.84
CA ILE A 260 27.92 -9.57 -4.80
C ILE A 260 28.43 -8.16 -4.49
N SER A 261 29.39 -8.04 -3.57
CA SER A 261 30.00 -6.74 -3.21
C SER A 261 30.74 -6.13 -4.40
N SER A 262 31.46 -6.94 -5.18
CA SER A 262 32.13 -6.46 -6.39
C SER A 262 31.14 -6.07 -7.51
N ILE A 263 30.02 -6.80 -7.63
CA ILE A 263 28.93 -6.43 -8.55
C ILE A 263 28.30 -5.11 -8.14
N PHE A 264 27.98 -4.93 -6.85
CA PHE A 264 27.45 -3.68 -6.33
C PHE A 264 28.41 -2.51 -6.55
N PHE A 265 29.70 -2.72 -6.32
CA PHE A 265 30.72 -1.71 -6.61
C PHE A 265 30.78 -1.33 -8.10
N ASN A 266 30.79 -2.32 -9.00
CA ASN A 266 30.83 -2.08 -10.45
C ASN A 266 29.59 -1.34 -10.99
N ILE A 267 28.44 -1.53 -10.33
CA ILE A 267 27.17 -0.89 -10.66
C ILE A 267 27.02 0.47 -9.96
N ASP A 268 27.99 0.88 -9.13
CA ASP A 268 27.89 2.05 -8.26
C ASP A 268 26.65 2.00 -7.36
N LEU A 269 26.34 0.82 -6.84
CA LEU A 269 25.22 0.55 -5.94
C LEU A 269 25.71 0.55 -4.48
N THR A 270 25.47 1.64 -3.77
CA THR A 270 25.76 1.74 -2.33
C THR A 270 24.55 1.33 -1.49
N ALA A 271 24.78 0.97 -0.23
CA ALA A 271 23.70 0.69 0.72
C ALA A 271 22.76 1.90 0.90
N GLU A 272 23.31 3.12 0.88
CA GLU A 272 22.52 4.37 0.94
C GLU A 272 21.58 4.51 -0.26
N LYS A 273 22.04 4.20 -1.48
CA LYS A 273 21.17 4.23 -2.67
C LYS A 273 20.06 3.20 -2.56
N LEU A 274 20.34 2.00 -2.05
CA LEU A 274 19.35 0.96 -1.81
C LEU A 274 18.31 1.38 -0.75
N GLU A 275 18.75 2.04 0.32
CA GLU A 275 17.87 2.59 1.35
C GLU A 275 16.89 3.61 0.76
N ILE A 276 17.40 4.59 -0.01
CA ILE A 276 16.59 5.61 -0.69
C ILE A 276 15.60 4.97 -1.66
N LEU A 277 16.04 3.99 -2.47
CA LEU A 277 15.17 3.28 -3.39
C LEU A 277 14.08 2.51 -2.66
N SER A 278 14.42 1.86 -1.55
CA SER A 278 13.44 1.11 -0.78
C SER A 278 12.41 2.04 -0.14
N GLN A 279 12.82 3.20 0.35
CA GLN A 279 11.90 4.22 0.85
C GLN A 279 10.97 4.70 -0.27
N TRP A 280 11.52 4.99 -1.44
CA TRP A 280 10.73 5.43 -2.59
C TRP A 280 9.70 4.37 -3.04
N VAL A 281 10.09 3.09 -3.14
CA VAL A 281 9.16 2.00 -3.48
C VAL A 281 8.07 1.86 -2.42
N PHE A 282 8.41 1.98 -1.14
CA PHE A 282 7.43 1.97 -0.06
C PHE A 282 6.42 3.11 -0.17
N ASP A 283 6.89 4.34 -0.38
CA ASP A 283 6.05 5.53 -0.53
C ASP A 283 5.12 5.40 -1.75
N LEU A 284 5.63 4.86 -2.86
CA LEU A 284 4.82 4.58 -4.04
C LEU A 284 3.73 3.54 -3.79
N ARG A 285 4.03 2.46 -3.07
CA ARG A 285 3.01 1.46 -2.70
C ARG A 285 1.93 2.08 -1.85
N LEU A 286 2.30 2.88 -0.87
CA LEU A 286 1.37 3.59 0.00
C LEU A 286 0.46 4.54 -0.79
N LEU A 287 1.04 5.28 -1.74
CA LEU A 287 0.30 6.12 -2.69
C LEU A 287 -0.70 5.33 -3.53
N VAL A 288 -0.25 4.20 -4.11
CA VAL A 288 -1.11 3.35 -4.95
C VAL A 288 -2.28 2.79 -4.15
N ASP A 289 -2.05 2.35 -2.92
CA ASP A 289 -3.10 1.82 -2.05
C ASP A 289 -4.06 2.92 -1.59
N GLU A 290 -3.56 4.12 -1.30
CA GLU A 290 -4.38 5.29 -1.02
C GLU A 290 -5.30 5.61 -2.22
N ILE A 291 -4.76 5.66 -3.44
CA ILE A 291 -5.55 5.87 -4.66
C ILE A 291 -6.57 4.75 -4.89
N ARG A 292 -6.19 3.48 -4.69
CA ARG A 292 -7.12 2.36 -4.80
C ARG A 292 -8.25 2.46 -3.78
N SER A 293 -7.93 2.83 -2.54
CA SER A 293 -8.92 3.03 -1.48
C SER A 293 -9.87 4.18 -1.83
N PHE A 294 -9.32 5.30 -2.30
CA PHE A 294 -10.05 6.45 -2.77
C PHE A 294 -11.03 6.08 -3.89
N ARG A 295 -10.56 5.38 -4.94
CA ARG A 295 -11.41 4.94 -6.06
C ARG A 295 -12.54 3.99 -5.65
N LYS A 296 -12.35 3.20 -4.59
CA LYS A 296 -13.41 2.35 -4.03
C LYS A 296 -14.44 3.21 -3.30
N LEU A 297 -13.97 4.17 -2.49
CA LEU A 297 -14.83 5.03 -1.68
C LEU A 297 -15.61 6.03 -2.53
N SER A 298 -14.98 6.62 -3.55
CA SER A 298 -15.59 7.62 -4.44
C SER A 298 -16.81 7.10 -5.20
N ARG A 299 -16.90 5.78 -5.43
CA ARG A 299 -18.08 5.12 -6.04
C ARG A 299 -19.35 5.25 -5.21
N TYR A 300 -19.22 5.42 -3.89
CA TYR A 300 -20.36 5.58 -3.00
C TYR A 300 -20.84 7.03 -2.87
N LYS A 301 -20.15 7.98 -3.51
CA LYS A 301 -20.56 9.38 -3.53
C LYS A 301 -21.53 9.61 -4.70
N PRO A 302 -22.68 10.28 -4.50
CA PRO A 302 -23.67 10.51 -5.57
C PRO A 302 -23.06 11.28 -6.76
N GLU A 303 -23.57 11.03 -7.97
CA GLU A 303 -23.11 11.67 -9.22
C GLU A 303 -23.55 13.12 -9.38
N LYS A 304 -24.68 13.49 -8.79
CA LYS A 304 -25.20 14.85 -8.87
C LYS A 304 -24.70 15.69 -7.70
N GLU A 305 -24.67 17.01 -7.89
CA GLU A 305 -24.42 18.05 -6.87
C GLU A 305 -25.39 18.01 -5.67
N ILE A 306 -26.36 17.11 -5.72
CA ILE A 306 -27.38 16.89 -4.71
C ILE A 306 -26.78 16.01 -3.62
N ASN A 307 -26.64 16.58 -2.41
CA ASN A 307 -26.28 15.84 -1.20
C ASN A 307 -27.19 14.61 -0.99
N ARG A 308 -26.72 13.64 -0.19
CA ARG A 308 -27.53 12.48 0.25
C ARG A 308 -28.86 12.87 0.89
N GLY A 309 -28.96 14.08 1.46
CA GLY A 309 -30.17 14.61 2.08
C GLY A 309 -31.22 15.20 1.12
N LEU A 310 -30.97 15.32 -0.19
CA LEU A 310 -31.88 15.99 -1.15
C LEU A 310 -32.22 17.46 -0.81
N THR A 311 -31.45 18.10 0.08
CA THR A 311 -31.69 19.47 0.58
C THR A 311 -30.91 20.56 -0.14
N SER A 312 -30.21 20.26 -1.24
CA SER A 312 -29.36 21.25 -1.92
C SER A 312 -30.23 22.31 -2.61
N VAL A 313 -30.12 23.55 -2.15
CA VAL A 313 -30.65 24.73 -2.84
C VAL A 313 -29.87 24.88 -4.16
N PRO A 314 -30.53 25.12 -5.31
CA PRO A 314 -29.83 25.35 -6.57
C PRO A 314 -28.98 26.62 -6.49
N THR A 315 -27.74 26.56 -6.99
CA THR A 315 -26.74 27.65 -6.89
C THR A 315 -26.31 28.14 -8.28
N TYR A 316 -27.17 28.92 -8.94
CA TYR A 316 -26.97 29.28 -10.35
C TYR A 316 -25.76 30.18 -10.59
N TYR A 317 -25.55 31.20 -9.75
CA TYR A 317 -24.39 32.08 -9.87
C TYR A 317 -23.11 31.35 -9.51
N LEU A 318 -23.14 30.56 -8.43
CA LEU A 318 -21.99 29.80 -8.01
C LEU A 318 -21.57 28.80 -9.11
N ASP A 319 -22.48 27.98 -9.64
CA ASP A 319 -22.16 26.97 -10.66
C ASP A 319 -21.62 27.59 -11.97
N LYS A 320 -21.97 28.85 -12.26
CA LYS A 320 -21.51 29.56 -13.45
C LYS A 320 -20.13 30.21 -13.28
N TYR A 321 -19.81 30.70 -12.08
CA TYR A 321 -18.60 31.50 -11.80
C TYR A 321 -17.61 30.78 -10.88
N SER A 322 -17.76 29.47 -10.72
CA SER A 322 -16.89 28.67 -9.88
C SER A 322 -16.59 27.31 -10.51
N THR A 323 -15.58 26.66 -9.97
CA THR A 323 -15.23 25.28 -10.30
C THR A 323 -15.48 24.38 -9.08
N ASP A 324 -16.27 23.33 -9.26
CA ASP A 324 -16.52 22.31 -8.23
C ASP A 324 -15.33 21.35 -8.12
N LEU A 325 -14.50 21.55 -7.10
CA LEU A 325 -13.34 20.71 -6.83
C LEU A 325 -13.73 19.32 -6.34
N THR A 326 -14.83 19.20 -5.58
CA THR A 326 -15.36 17.90 -5.15
C THR A 326 -15.79 17.03 -6.33
N ALA A 327 -16.45 17.61 -7.34
CA ALA A 327 -16.82 16.92 -8.57
C ALA A 327 -15.59 16.50 -9.37
N LEU A 328 -14.63 17.42 -9.58
CA LEU A 328 -13.38 17.11 -10.29
C LEU A 328 -12.55 16.04 -9.58
N ALA A 329 -12.47 16.07 -8.24
CA ALA A 329 -11.79 15.06 -7.44
C ALA A 329 -12.43 13.68 -7.62
N LYS A 330 -13.77 13.62 -7.63
CA LYS A 330 -14.52 12.38 -7.84
C LYS A 330 -14.21 11.75 -9.20
N HIS A 331 -14.13 12.56 -10.25
CA HIS A 331 -13.75 12.10 -11.59
C HIS A 331 -12.25 11.86 -11.77
N GLY A 332 -11.43 12.16 -10.76
CA GLY A 332 -9.97 12.03 -10.84
C GLY A 332 -9.33 13.05 -11.78
N ALA A 333 -10.00 14.17 -12.05
CA ALA A 333 -9.52 15.23 -12.93
C ALA A 333 -8.61 16.24 -12.21
N LEU A 334 -8.60 16.26 -10.87
CA LEU A 334 -7.66 17.09 -10.11
C LEU A 334 -6.24 16.48 -10.11
N PRO A 335 -5.19 17.31 -10.03
CA PRO A 335 -3.85 16.83 -9.75
C PRO A 335 -3.78 16.19 -8.36
N LEU A 336 -3.22 14.98 -8.29
CA LEU A 336 -2.92 14.33 -7.01
C LEU A 336 -1.76 15.06 -6.32
N ALA A 337 -1.96 15.41 -5.05
CA ALA A 337 -0.95 15.98 -4.18
C ALA A 337 -0.49 14.95 -3.14
N TRP A 338 0.78 15.03 -2.73
CA TRP A 338 1.35 14.19 -1.69
C TRP A 338 2.23 15.02 -0.75
N GLY A 339 2.41 14.54 0.47
CA GLY A 339 3.40 15.08 1.40
C GLY A 339 2.90 16.24 2.27
N ARG A 340 1.61 16.61 2.22
CA ARG A 340 1.01 17.67 3.03
C ARG A 340 0.08 17.16 4.14
N ARG A 341 0.32 15.93 4.60
CA ARG A 341 -0.51 15.27 5.63
C ARG A 341 -0.55 16.03 6.96
N GLU A 342 0.55 16.66 7.36
CA GLU A 342 0.61 17.45 8.59
C GLU A 342 -0.18 18.76 8.45
N ASP A 343 -0.01 19.49 7.34
CA ASP A 343 -0.78 20.69 7.03
C ASP A 343 -2.29 20.38 6.99
N LEU A 344 -2.67 19.27 6.34
CA LEU A 344 -4.06 18.85 6.21
C LEU A 344 -4.66 18.44 7.56
N ARG A 345 -3.87 17.77 8.42
CA ARG A 345 -4.29 17.47 9.79
C ARG A 345 -4.51 18.75 10.59
N GLY A 346 -3.58 19.72 10.51
CA GLY A 346 -3.75 21.02 11.16
C GLY A 346 -5.00 21.75 10.66
N LEU A 347 -5.31 21.66 9.36
CA LEU A 347 -6.55 22.19 8.79
C LEU A 347 -7.79 21.52 9.41
N PHE A 348 -7.79 20.20 9.55
CA PHE A 348 -8.89 19.46 10.19
C PHE A 348 -9.08 19.82 11.66
N ASP A 349 -7.99 19.97 12.40
CA ASP A 349 -8.03 20.34 13.82
C ASP A 349 -8.66 21.73 13.98
N LEU A 350 -8.22 22.71 13.18
CA LEU A 350 -8.76 24.08 13.21
C LEU A 350 -10.25 24.15 12.86
N LEU A 351 -10.71 23.38 11.87
CA LEU A 351 -12.15 23.31 11.54
C LEU A 351 -12.95 22.62 12.64
N SER A 352 -12.38 21.59 13.27
CA SER A 352 -13.03 20.85 14.35
C SER A 352 -13.15 21.68 15.64
N GLU A 353 -12.24 22.64 15.86
CA GLU A 353 -12.36 23.67 16.91
C GLU A 353 -13.53 24.65 16.67
N GLY A 354 -14.22 24.56 15.53
CA GLY A 354 -15.35 25.44 15.19
C GLY A 354 -14.94 26.70 14.43
N ARG A 355 -13.69 26.82 13.95
CA ARG A 355 -13.29 27.93 13.09
C ARG A 355 -13.94 27.76 11.71
N LYS A 356 -14.71 28.76 11.28
CA LYS A 356 -15.42 28.74 10.00
C LYS A 356 -14.54 29.14 8.82
N ASN A 357 -13.62 30.08 9.03
CA ASN A 357 -12.81 30.68 7.99
C ASN A 357 -11.32 30.38 8.23
N LEU A 358 -10.62 29.91 7.19
CA LEU A 358 -9.20 29.57 7.26
C LEU A 358 -8.41 30.34 6.20
N LEU A 359 -7.22 30.79 6.57
CA LEU A 359 -6.29 31.47 5.67
C LEU A 359 -5.00 30.66 5.52
N ILE A 360 -4.77 30.11 4.32
CA ILE A 360 -3.55 29.35 4.01
C ILE A 360 -2.44 30.32 3.61
N LYS A 361 -1.46 30.50 4.51
CA LYS A 361 -0.29 31.38 4.29
C LYS A 361 0.89 30.59 3.73
N GLY A 362 1.73 31.26 2.93
CA GLY A 362 2.92 30.66 2.30
C GLY A 362 3.43 31.52 1.14
N GLN A 363 4.65 31.26 0.68
CA GLN A 363 5.23 31.92 -0.49
C GLN A 363 4.48 31.50 -1.77
N GLU A 364 4.57 32.32 -2.81
CA GLU A 364 4.07 31.98 -4.13
C GLU A 364 4.78 30.73 -4.68
N GLY A 365 4.06 29.86 -5.38
CA GLY A 365 4.62 28.58 -5.84
C GLY A 365 4.85 27.53 -4.74
N ALA A 366 4.58 27.82 -3.46
CA ALA A 366 4.73 26.83 -2.38
C ALA A 366 3.81 25.61 -2.54
N GLY A 367 2.77 25.69 -3.38
CA GLY A 367 1.82 24.59 -3.60
C GLY A 367 0.59 24.65 -2.69
N LYS A 368 0.06 25.84 -2.38
CA LYS A 368 -1.17 26.00 -1.57
C LYS A 368 -2.38 25.29 -2.22
N THR A 369 -2.50 25.37 -3.53
CA THR A 369 -3.55 24.70 -4.31
C THR A 369 -3.47 23.18 -4.18
N GLN A 370 -2.29 22.59 -3.95
CA GLN A 370 -2.15 21.15 -3.72
C GLN A 370 -2.84 20.73 -2.42
N LEU A 371 -2.76 21.53 -1.36
CA LEU A 371 -3.47 21.26 -0.09
C LEU A 371 -4.99 21.26 -0.28
N VAL A 372 -5.51 22.22 -1.06
CA VAL A 372 -6.95 22.29 -1.39
C VAL A 372 -7.39 21.09 -2.23
N ASN A 373 -6.59 20.68 -3.20
CA ASN A 373 -6.88 19.48 -4.00
C ASN A 373 -6.88 18.20 -3.13
N GLU A 374 -5.90 18.07 -2.21
CA GLU A 374 -5.84 16.95 -1.27
C GLU A 374 -7.09 16.93 -0.35
N LEU A 375 -7.53 18.11 0.12
CA LEU A 375 -8.78 18.25 0.85
C LEU A 375 -9.99 17.76 0.04
N ALA A 376 -10.10 18.13 -1.24
CA ALA A 376 -11.17 17.66 -2.12
C ALA A 376 -11.20 16.12 -2.24
N TYR A 377 -10.03 15.49 -2.40
CA TYR A 377 -9.90 14.03 -2.42
C TYR A 377 -10.34 13.39 -1.10
N LYS A 378 -9.93 13.97 0.05
CA LYS A 378 -10.35 13.47 1.37
C LYS A 378 -11.86 13.62 1.59
N MET A 379 -12.44 14.75 1.19
CA MET A 379 -13.89 14.97 1.26
C MET A 379 -14.66 13.97 0.40
N VAL A 380 -14.17 13.63 -0.79
CA VAL A 380 -14.83 12.61 -1.64
C VAL A 380 -14.74 11.21 -1.04
N ALA A 381 -13.65 10.91 -0.31
CA ALA A 381 -13.49 9.64 0.39
C ALA A 381 -14.17 9.58 1.77
N GLU A 382 -14.82 10.65 2.22
CA GLU A 382 -15.33 10.82 3.60
C GLU A 382 -14.24 10.51 4.65
N GLN A 383 -13.00 10.94 4.36
CA GLN A 383 -11.85 10.85 5.27
C GLN A 383 -11.56 12.22 5.88
N VAL A 384 -12.60 12.90 6.36
CA VAL A 384 -12.58 14.25 6.92
C VAL A 384 -13.37 14.28 8.22
N PRO A 385 -13.20 15.28 9.09
CA PRO A 385 -14.06 15.45 10.27
C PRO A 385 -15.53 15.62 9.87
N ALA A 386 -16.45 15.28 10.78
CA ALA A 386 -17.90 15.34 10.56
C ALA A 386 -18.41 16.72 10.06
N ILE A 387 -17.71 17.81 10.39
CA ILE A 387 -18.07 19.16 9.91
C ILE A 387 -17.87 19.33 8.39
N LEU A 388 -17.04 18.49 7.76
CA LEU A 388 -16.74 18.54 6.33
C LEU A 388 -17.45 17.44 5.52
N GLU A 389 -18.03 16.45 6.21
CA GLU A 389 -18.79 15.37 5.58
C GLU A 389 -20.01 15.92 4.84
N ASP A 390 -20.34 15.30 3.69
CA ASP A 390 -21.47 15.69 2.84
C ASP A 390 -21.49 17.18 2.41
N LYS A 391 -20.34 17.87 2.47
CA LYS A 391 -20.16 19.22 1.91
C LYS A 391 -19.53 19.20 0.51
N ARG A 392 -19.78 20.28 -0.23
CA ARG A 392 -19.23 20.57 -1.55
C ARG A 392 -18.06 21.56 -1.42
N LEU A 393 -16.94 21.29 -2.07
CA LEU A 393 -15.78 22.20 -2.09
C LEU A 393 -15.75 22.93 -3.43
N VAL A 394 -15.96 24.24 -3.39
CA VAL A 394 -16.18 25.07 -4.58
C VAL A 394 -15.16 26.18 -4.63
N LYS A 395 -14.46 26.32 -5.76
CA LYS A 395 -13.46 27.36 -5.98
C LYS A 395 -14.02 28.50 -6.81
N LEU A 396 -14.09 29.70 -6.24
CA LEU A 396 -14.60 30.87 -6.95
C LEU A 396 -13.57 31.38 -7.97
N GLU A 397 -14.01 31.65 -9.20
CA GLU A 397 -13.17 32.19 -10.25
C GLU A 397 -13.33 33.69 -10.35
N ILE A 398 -12.52 34.42 -9.57
CA ILE A 398 -12.58 35.88 -9.48
C ILE A 398 -12.40 36.52 -10.86
N SER A 399 -11.47 36.03 -11.68
CA SER A 399 -11.21 36.52 -13.03
C SER A 399 -12.46 36.47 -13.94
N SER A 400 -13.28 35.44 -13.78
CA SER A 400 -14.53 35.25 -14.54
C SER A 400 -15.60 36.27 -14.13
N ILE A 401 -15.70 36.55 -12.84
CA ILE A 401 -16.62 37.56 -12.28
C ILE A 401 -16.24 38.97 -12.74
N LEU A 402 -14.95 39.29 -12.72
CA LEU A 402 -14.43 40.62 -13.09
C LEU A 402 -14.51 40.92 -14.59
N GLY A 403 -14.75 39.91 -15.44
CA GLY A 403 -14.90 40.09 -16.88
C GLY A 403 -16.05 41.03 -17.28
N ASN A 404 -17.04 41.25 -16.39
CA ASN A 404 -18.06 42.27 -16.57
C ASN A 404 -18.13 43.19 -15.33
N PRO A 405 -17.42 44.33 -15.33
CA PRO A 405 -17.28 45.19 -14.15
C PRO A 405 -18.62 45.77 -13.65
N GLN A 406 -19.62 45.95 -14.53
CA GLN A 406 -20.94 46.46 -14.12
C GLN A 406 -21.76 45.44 -13.32
N LYS A 407 -21.50 44.14 -13.51
CA LYS A 407 -22.24 43.05 -12.84
C LYS A 407 -21.39 42.32 -11.81
N ALA A 408 -20.09 42.56 -11.75
CA ALA A 408 -19.15 41.84 -10.90
C ALA A 408 -19.58 41.86 -9.43
N GLU A 409 -19.97 43.02 -8.91
CA GLU A 409 -20.41 43.18 -7.52
C GLU A 409 -21.67 42.37 -7.22
N SER A 410 -22.72 42.53 -8.02
CA SER A 410 -23.99 41.82 -7.80
C SER A 410 -23.84 40.31 -7.97
N VAL A 411 -23.06 39.87 -8.96
CA VAL A 411 -22.73 38.45 -9.16
C VAL A 411 -21.99 37.88 -7.95
N PHE A 412 -21.01 38.61 -7.41
CA PHE A 412 -20.24 38.17 -6.25
C PHE A 412 -21.12 38.03 -5.01
N VAL A 413 -21.92 39.06 -4.70
CA VAL A 413 -22.86 39.03 -3.56
C VAL A 413 -23.88 37.92 -3.70
N HIS A 414 -24.46 37.72 -4.89
CA HIS A 414 -25.41 36.63 -5.12
C HIS A 414 -24.75 35.24 -4.98
N ALA A 415 -23.52 35.06 -5.46
CA ALA A 415 -22.81 33.80 -5.29
C ALA A 415 -22.52 33.48 -3.81
N LEU A 416 -22.17 34.50 -3.00
CA LEU A 416 -21.99 34.34 -1.55
C LEU A 416 -23.30 34.00 -0.85
N GLN A 417 -24.39 34.69 -1.20
CA GLN A 417 -25.73 34.40 -0.67
C GLN A 417 -26.16 32.98 -1.01
N GLU A 418 -25.95 32.52 -2.25
CA GLU A 418 -26.23 31.14 -2.66
C GLU A 418 -25.46 30.12 -1.82
N ALA A 419 -24.16 30.37 -1.58
CA ALA A 419 -23.34 29.50 -0.75
C ALA A 419 -23.80 29.45 0.72
N GLU A 420 -24.18 30.60 1.29
CA GLU A 420 -24.72 30.70 2.64
C GLU A 420 -26.07 29.97 2.76
N HIS A 421 -27.00 30.21 1.84
CA HIS A 421 -28.33 29.61 1.84
C HIS A 421 -28.27 28.09 1.65
N ALA A 422 -27.32 27.59 0.86
CA ALA A 422 -27.11 26.17 0.68
C ALA A 422 -26.60 25.48 1.95
N GLY A 423 -25.75 26.14 2.76
CA GLY A 423 -25.26 25.65 4.06
C GLY A 423 -24.33 24.43 4.01
N ASN A 424 -24.17 23.80 2.84
CA ASN A 424 -23.33 22.63 2.58
C ASN A 424 -22.12 22.95 1.68
N ILE A 425 -21.79 24.22 1.48
CA ILE A 425 -20.73 24.65 0.56
C ILE A 425 -19.54 25.21 1.34
N ILE A 426 -18.34 24.82 0.92
CA ILE A 426 -17.08 25.39 1.36
C ILE A 426 -16.49 26.15 0.19
N LEU A 427 -16.36 27.46 0.36
CA LEU A 427 -15.85 28.35 -0.66
C LEU A 427 -14.32 28.48 -0.54
N VAL A 428 -13.63 28.24 -1.64
CA VAL A 428 -12.19 28.47 -1.78
C VAL A 428 -11.98 29.75 -2.57
N LEU A 429 -11.33 30.71 -1.93
CA LEU A 429 -10.87 31.96 -2.55
C LEU A 429 -9.36 31.88 -2.73
N GLU A 430 -8.90 31.74 -3.97
CA GLU A 430 -7.49 31.90 -4.29
C GLU A 430 -7.16 33.40 -4.33
N GLU A 431 -5.92 33.73 -3.94
CA GLU A 431 -5.38 35.08 -4.09
C GLU A 431 -6.27 36.19 -3.49
N ILE A 432 -6.77 35.98 -2.27
CA ILE A 432 -7.65 36.94 -1.56
C ILE A 432 -7.13 38.38 -1.51
N HIS A 433 -5.81 38.58 -1.64
CA HIS A 433 -5.19 39.89 -1.71
C HIS A 433 -5.51 40.66 -3.01
N GLU A 434 -5.87 39.98 -4.10
CA GLU A 434 -6.36 40.59 -5.33
C GLU A 434 -7.75 41.20 -5.13
N LEU A 435 -8.62 40.57 -4.32
CA LEU A 435 -9.93 41.14 -3.97
C LEU A 435 -9.82 42.48 -3.24
N ALA A 436 -8.71 42.73 -2.54
CA ALA A 436 -8.43 44.02 -1.91
C ALA A 436 -8.00 45.11 -2.89
N ARG A 437 -7.68 44.77 -4.15
CA ARG A 437 -7.28 45.73 -5.19
C ARG A 437 -8.44 46.12 -6.10
N VAL A 438 -9.50 45.33 -6.11
CA VAL A 438 -10.67 45.57 -6.96
C VAL A 438 -11.68 46.42 -6.20
N GLN A 439 -11.98 47.59 -6.75
CA GLN A 439 -13.07 48.44 -6.28
C GLN A 439 -14.39 47.99 -6.91
N ALA A 440 -15.39 47.79 -6.06
CA ALA A 440 -16.77 47.55 -6.48
C ALA A 440 -17.44 48.87 -6.89
N SER A 441 -18.59 48.77 -7.56
CA SER A 441 -19.32 49.94 -8.06
C SER A 441 -19.92 50.79 -6.93
N SER A 442 -20.15 50.18 -5.76
CA SER A 442 -20.52 50.85 -4.52
C SER A 442 -19.40 51.66 -3.85
N GLY A 443 -18.17 51.58 -4.36
CA GLY A 443 -17.00 52.25 -3.78
C GLY A 443 -16.31 51.48 -2.65
N LEU A 444 -16.88 50.37 -2.21
CA LEU A 444 -16.24 49.40 -1.30
C LEU A 444 -15.30 48.48 -2.08
N ASN A 445 -14.31 47.91 -1.41
CA ASN A 445 -13.53 46.82 -1.99
C ASN A 445 -14.26 45.49 -1.84
N PHE A 446 -14.02 44.53 -2.75
CA PHE A 446 -14.64 43.20 -2.68
C PHE A 446 -14.28 42.43 -1.40
N LEU A 447 -13.15 42.75 -0.77
CA LEU A 447 -12.79 42.18 0.53
C LEU A 447 -13.64 42.72 1.68
N GLU A 448 -14.10 43.98 1.60
CA GLU A 448 -15.00 44.57 2.60
C GLU A 448 -16.39 43.93 2.51
N LEU A 449 -16.85 43.62 1.29
CA LEU A 449 -18.09 42.85 1.05
C LEU A 449 -18.09 41.42 1.60
N LEU A 450 -16.93 40.88 2.01
CA LEU A 450 -16.83 39.56 2.67
C LEU A 450 -16.91 39.66 4.20
N ILE A 451 -16.68 40.85 4.75
CA ILE A 451 -16.64 41.10 6.20
C ILE A 451 -18.01 41.58 6.69
N ASP A 452 -18.67 42.42 5.88
CA ASP A 452 -20.06 42.84 6.07
C ASP A 452 -21.04 41.70 5.79
#